data_AF-A0A7I8BL08-F1
#
_entry.id   AF-A0A7I8BL08-F1
#
_cell.length_a   1.000
_cell.length_b   1.000
_cell.length_c   1.000
_cell.angle_alpha   90.00
_cell.angle_beta   90.00
_cell.angle_gamma   90.00
#
_symmetry.space_group_name_H-M   'P 1'
#
loop_
_entity.id
_entity.type
_entity.pdbx_description
1 polymer ?
#
loop_
_entity_poly.entity_id
_entity_poly.type
_entity_poly.pdbx_seq_one_letter_code
_entity_poly.pdbx_strand_id
1 'polypeptide(L)'
;MRWRSLLATPRQFYRGVHEAIQVRGGVAPVARGVIDVVRRDGAKGLRGLFRRATIAAEYPSWIEQYDTIDDVKRAELRASLAGLLDRPRISIVVPVYNTLPDHLREMIESVRSQIYDDWELCICDDASNDARVEDTLREYAQRDLRIKYVRRTVNGHICAASNDALALATGRYVALLDHDDVLAEHALAMIVLYLGKYPRARMLFSDEDKLAPDAGRVEPYFKGEWDPILMLGQNMFSHLGVFETALLREVGGFRYGFEGSQDHDLVLRCSELVAAGEIVHIPHVLYHWRLTPASTARDVGAKPYARDASLRAVREHLERCGRVASVQPLRANTAMIRTIFRVPEPEPMVSIIIPTRDKPELLARCIDSLLALTDYRHFEVLIVDNGSTDEHALRLLEGYARNERITVLRIDAPFNYSALNNAAVVQARGSLLCLLNNDIEIVDGDWLRILCGYALQPDAGAVGAALWYPDDTMQHGGVALAGGSIAGHRHHRIEKGAAGYFGRAVLAQQVAAVSAACLVVRKAVYEEVGGLDADNLKVAYNDVDFCLKLHDAGYRNVFVPFANLYHHESATRGNDAHGERAKRLTKEADWMLSRWRTVLENDPFHNPNLCVANGRFFSLAFPPRVGQFD
;
A
#
# COMPACT_ATOMS: atom_id res chain seq x y z
N MET A 1 16.19 23.88 -7.57
CA MET A 1 15.37 24.62 -8.57
C MET A 1 16.03 24.58 -9.95
N ARG A 2 15.56 23.72 -10.85
CA ARG A 2 15.61 23.84 -12.33
C ARG A 2 14.43 23.03 -12.87
N TRP A 3 13.35 23.73 -13.22
CA TRP A 3 12.01 23.23 -13.55
C TRP A 3 11.88 22.58 -14.94
N ARG A 4 12.89 21.84 -15.43
CA ARG A 4 12.91 21.34 -16.82
C ARG A 4 12.94 19.82 -17.04
N SER A 5 12.67 18.99 -16.02
CA SER A 5 12.62 17.52 -16.20
C SER A 5 11.28 16.85 -15.89
N LEU A 6 10.20 17.62 -15.69
CA LEU A 6 8.88 17.09 -15.31
C LEU A 6 8.03 16.53 -16.46
N LEU A 7 8.55 16.53 -17.69
CA LEU A 7 7.85 16.00 -18.86
C LEU A 7 8.70 14.88 -19.48
N ALA A 8 8.12 13.69 -19.61
CA ALA A 8 8.65 12.66 -20.50
C ALA A 8 8.87 13.29 -21.88
N THR A 9 9.98 12.97 -22.53
CA THR A 9 10.23 13.45 -23.88
C THR A 9 9.10 12.99 -24.81
N PRO A 10 8.70 13.76 -25.84
CA PRO A 10 7.66 13.34 -26.78
C PRO A 10 7.89 11.91 -27.32
N ARG A 11 9.16 11.51 -27.50
CA ARG A 11 9.56 10.16 -27.90
C ARG A 11 9.16 9.07 -26.90
N GLN A 12 9.33 9.28 -25.60
CA GLN A 12 8.94 8.31 -24.57
C GLN A 12 7.41 8.12 -24.53
N PHE A 13 6.65 9.21 -24.73
CA PHE A 13 5.19 9.12 -24.82
C PHE A 13 4.73 8.33 -26.07
N TYR A 14 5.27 8.63 -27.25
CA TYR A 14 4.93 7.88 -28.46
C TYR A 14 5.28 6.40 -28.34
N ARG A 15 6.40 6.06 -27.68
CA ARG A 15 6.78 4.67 -27.41
C ARG A 15 5.80 3.96 -26.48
N GLY A 16 5.43 4.58 -25.36
CA GLY A 16 4.45 4.00 -24.43
C GLY A 16 3.04 3.88 -25.00
N VAL A 17 2.62 4.80 -25.88
CA VAL A 17 1.35 4.68 -26.63
C VAL A 17 1.42 3.54 -27.65
N HIS A 18 2.54 3.38 -28.35
CA HIS A 18 2.76 2.27 -29.28
C HIS A 18 2.73 0.93 -28.54
N GLU A 19 3.40 0.80 -27.41
CA GLU A 19 3.35 -0.39 -26.54
C GLU A 19 1.92 -0.66 -26.04
N ALA A 20 1.18 0.37 -25.60
CA ALA A 20 -0.22 0.20 -25.22
C ALA A 20 -1.10 -0.32 -26.38
N ILE A 21 -0.81 0.08 -27.63
CA ILE A 21 -1.48 -0.42 -28.85
C ILE A 21 -1.16 -1.89 -29.09
N GLN A 22 0.08 -2.32 -28.88
CA GLN A 22 0.46 -3.73 -28.98
C GLN A 22 -0.20 -4.55 -27.87
N VAL A 23 -0.09 -4.11 -26.61
CA VAL A 23 -0.65 -4.78 -25.42
C VAL A 23 -2.18 -4.96 -25.52
N ARG A 24 -2.90 -3.97 -26.07
CA ARG A 24 -4.36 -4.03 -26.16
C ARG A 24 -4.88 -4.63 -27.47
N GLY A 25 -4.01 -5.17 -28.33
CA GLY A 25 -4.41 -5.84 -29.57
C GLY A 25 -4.97 -4.88 -30.64
N GLY A 26 -4.41 -3.67 -30.71
CA GLY A 26 -4.69 -2.70 -31.77
C GLY A 26 -5.14 -1.31 -31.27
N VAL A 27 -5.28 -0.39 -32.22
CA VAL A 27 -5.65 1.02 -31.96
C VAL A 27 -7.06 1.13 -31.40
N ALA A 28 -8.01 0.31 -31.87
CA ALA A 28 -9.41 0.42 -31.46
C ALA A 28 -9.66 0.04 -29.98
N PRO A 29 -9.03 -1.01 -29.41
CA PRO A 29 -9.08 -1.27 -27.96
C PRO A 29 -8.36 -0.22 -27.09
N VAL A 30 -7.22 0.34 -27.55
CA VAL A 30 -6.59 1.48 -26.87
C VAL A 30 -7.50 2.68 -26.89
N ALA A 31 -8.03 3.05 -28.05
CA ALA A 31 -8.95 4.15 -28.22
C ALA A 31 -10.21 3.96 -27.36
N ARG A 32 -10.78 2.75 -27.30
CA ARG A 32 -11.88 2.42 -26.38
C ARG A 32 -11.48 2.60 -24.92
N GLY A 33 -10.37 2.02 -24.48
CA GLY A 33 -9.93 2.19 -23.08
C GLY A 33 -9.52 3.63 -22.74
N VAL A 34 -9.05 4.43 -23.71
CA VAL A 34 -8.82 5.87 -23.55
C VAL A 34 -10.17 6.60 -23.49
N ILE A 35 -11.13 6.26 -24.33
CA ILE A 35 -12.50 6.80 -24.30
C ILE A 35 -13.19 6.43 -22.99
N ASP A 36 -13.02 5.22 -22.47
CA ASP A 36 -13.62 4.78 -21.21
C ASP A 36 -12.97 5.48 -20.02
N VAL A 37 -11.64 5.65 -20.05
CA VAL A 37 -10.92 6.46 -19.05
C VAL A 37 -11.30 7.93 -19.16
N VAL A 38 -11.54 8.48 -20.35
CA VAL A 38 -12.01 9.85 -20.55
C VAL A 38 -13.49 10.00 -20.16
N ARG A 39 -14.32 8.99 -20.39
CA ARG A 39 -15.73 8.97 -19.99
C ARG A 39 -15.89 8.83 -18.48
N ARG A 40 -15.02 8.04 -17.83
CA ARG A 40 -15.04 7.78 -16.39
C ARG A 40 -14.34 8.89 -15.60
N ASP A 41 -13.17 9.31 -16.07
CA ASP A 41 -12.23 10.16 -15.33
C ASP A 41 -11.89 11.47 -16.06
N GLY A 42 -12.52 11.78 -17.21
CA GLY A 42 -12.32 13.04 -17.95
C GLY A 42 -10.90 13.24 -18.49
N ALA A 43 -10.51 14.51 -18.69
CA ALA A 43 -9.13 14.88 -19.02
C ALA A 43 -8.11 14.43 -17.95
N LYS A 44 -8.57 14.09 -16.75
CA LYS A 44 -7.79 13.65 -15.59
C LYS A 44 -7.28 12.21 -15.77
N GLY A 45 -8.11 11.35 -16.36
CA GLY A 45 -7.76 9.99 -16.71
C GLY A 45 -6.61 9.88 -17.72
N LEU A 46 -6.50 10.86 -18.64
CA LEU A 46 -5.41 10.95 -19.61
C LEU A 46 -4.05 11.12 -18.91
N ARG A 47 -3.93 11.97 -17.88
CA ARG A 47 -2.66 12.16 -17.15
C ARG A 47 -2.19 10.87 -16.43
N GLY A 48 -3.12 10.10 -15.88
CA GLY A 48 -2.82 8.77 -15.32
C GLY A 48 -2.29 7.78 -16.37
N LEU A 49 -2.86 7.80 -17.58
CA LEU A 49 -2.37 7.05 -18.74
C LEU A 49 -0.94 7.48 -19.14
N PHE A 50 -0.63 8.79 -19.16
CA PHE A 50 0.72 9.29 -19.47
C PHE A 50 1.79 8.74 -18.51
N ARG A 51 1.51 8.70 -17.20
CA ARG A 51 2.45 8.18 -16.21
C ARG A 51 2.67 6.67 -16.39
N ARG A 52 1.61 5.90 -16.65
CA ARG A 52 1.72 4.47 -16.97
C ARG A 52 2.50 4.24 -18.26
N ALA A 53 2.29 5.06 -19.28
CA ALA A 53 3.03 4.99 -20.54
C ALA A 53 4.53 5.29 -20.36
N THR A 54 4.90 6.14 -19.40
CA THR A 54 6.32 6.42 -19.09
C THR A 54 6.98 5.22 -18.40
N ILE A 55 6.31 4.62 -17.40
CA ILE A 55 6.80 3.39 -16.74
C ILE A 55 6.90 2.26 -17.78
N ALA A 56 5.89 2.08 -18.64
CA ALA A 56 5.91 1.10 -19.70
C ALA A 56 7.13 1.27 -20.61
N ALA A 57 7.46 2.50 -21.00
CA ALA A 57 8.61 2.77 -21.87
C ALA A 57 9.99 2.57 -21.20
N GLU A 58 10.08 2.66 -19.87
CA GLU A 58 11.34 2.47 -19.11
C GLU A 58 11.53 1.03 -18.63
N TYR A 59 10.44 0.27 -18.47
CA TYR A 59 10.46 -1.05 -17.85
C TYR A 59 11.28 -2.11 -18.62
N PRO A 60 11.25 -2.21 -19.96
CA PRO A 60 12.12 -3.13 -20.69
C PRO A 60 13.61 -2.91 -20.41
N SER A 61 14.03 -1.64 -20.33
CA SER A 61 15.43 -1.30 -20.00
C SER A 61 15.76 -1.62 -18.55
N TRP A 62 14.79 -1.50 -17.65
CA TRP A 62 14.94 -1.89 -16.25
C TRP A 62 15.12 -3.40 -16.11
N ILE A 63 14.33 -4.20 -16.84
CA ILE A 63 14.44 -5.66 -16.87
C ILE A 63 15.82 -6.07 -17.38
N GLU A 64 16.27 -5.50 -18.51
CA GLU A 64 17.57 -5.81 -19.10
C GLU A 64 18.73 -5.61 -18.12
N GLN A 65 18.67 -4.55 -17.30
CA GLN A 65 19.76 -4.20 -16.39
C GLN A 65 19.68 -4.87 -15.01
N TYR A 66 18.48 -5.15 -14.50
CA TYR A 66 18.30 -5.50 -13.08
C TYR A 66 17.51 -6.78 -12.82
N ASP A 67 16.80 -7.32 -13.81
CA ASP A 67 15.91 -8.48 -13.61
C ASP A 67 16.13 -9.59 -14.65
N THR A 68 17.15 -9.45 -15.49
CA THR A 68 17.55 -10.48 -16.47
C THR A 68 18.56 -11.42 -15.84
N ILE A 69 18.28 -12.72 -15.92
CA ILE A 69 19.14 -13.75 -15.36
C ILE A 69 20.07 -14.34 -16.41
N ASP A 70 21.38 -14.23 -16.16
CA ASP A 70 22.44 -14.82 -16.98
C ASP A 70 23.03 -16.09 -16.33
N ASP A 71 23.96 -16.75 -17.01
CA ASP A 71 24.56 -17.99 -16.53
C ASP A 71 25.38 -17.82 -15.24
N VAL A 72 25.97 -16.64 -15.04
CA VAL A 72 26.72 -16.30 -13.82
C VAL A 72 25.74 -16.25 -12.65
N LYS A 73 24.65 -15.50 -12.78
CA LYS A 73 23.64 -15.34 -11.74
C LYS A 73 22.90 -16.66 -11.46
N ARG A 74 22.66 -17.50 -12.48
CA ARG A 74 22.18 -18.89 -12.28
C ARG A 74 23.13 -19.70 -11.39
N ALA A 75 24.44 -19.62 -11.65
CA ALA A 75 25.43 -20.34 -10.87
C ALA A 75 25.52 -19.81 -9.42
N GLU A 76 25.44 -18.50 -9.22
CA GLU A 76 25.40 -17.85 -7.90
C GLU A 76 24.19 -18.30 -7.06
N LEU A 77 23.00 -18.34 -7.66
CA LEU A 77 21.80 -18.82 -6.99
C LEU A 77 21.91 -20.31 -6.61
N ARG A 78 22.43 -21.16 -7.51
CA ARG A 78 22.66 -22.58 -7.20
C ARG A 78 23.67 -22.76 -6.06
N ALA A 79 24.75 -21.97 -6.05
CA ALA A 79 25.74 -22.02 -4.98
C ALA A 79 25.14 -21.57 -3.63
N SER A 80 24.32 -20.51 -3.66
CA SER A 80 23.62 -20.00 -2.47
C SER A 80 22.64 -21.03 -1.90
N LEU A 81 21.85 -21.67 -2.77
CA LEU A 81 20.94 -22.77 -2.40
C LEU A 81 21.68 -23.98 -1.82
N ALA A 82 22.86 -24.32 -2.35
CA ALA A 82 23.68 -25.42 -1.84
C ALA A 82 24.25 -25.14 -0.44
N GLY A 83 24.38 -23.87 -0.06
CA GLY A 83 24.81 -23.44 1.28
C GLY A 83 23.72 -23.48 2.35
N LEU A 84 22.45 -23.67 1.97
CA LEU A 84 21.34 -23.71 2.93
C LEU A 84 21.28 -25.04 3.68
N LEU A 85 21.05 -24.96 5.00
CA LEU A 85 20.85 -26.11 5.87
C LEU A 85 19.47 -26.76 5.68
N ASP A 86 18.45 -25.94 5.43
CA ASP A 86 17.07 -26.36 5.22
C ASP A 86 16.64 -25.93 3.81
N ARG A 87 16.24 -26.92 3.00
CA ARG A 87 15.79 -26.73 1.61
C ARG A 87 14.44 -27.43 1.48
N PRO A 88 13.35 -26.77 1.90
CA PRO A 88 12.06 -27.42 1.94
C PRO A 88 11.53 -27.67 0.53
N ARG A 89 10.88 -28.82 0.33
CA ARG A 89 10.10 -29.04 -0.88
C ARG A 89 8.97 -28.02 -0.99
N ILE A 90 8.81 -27.45 -2.18
CA ILE A 90 7.70 -26.56 -2.53
C ILE A 90 6.68 -27.32 -3.38
N SER A 91 5.42 -27.38 -2.94
CA SER A 91 4.30 -27.89 -3.74
C SER A 91 3.59 -26.74 -4.45
N ILE A 92 3.58 -26.74 -5.78
CA ILE A 92 2.89 -25.72 -6.58
C ILE A 92 1.47 -26.21 -6.85
N VAL A 93 0.46 -25.50 -6.37
CA VAL A 93 -0.97 -25.86 -6.49
C VAL A 93 -1.60 -25.10 -7.65
N VAL A 94 -2.13 -25.84 -8.63
CA VAL A 94 -2.69 -25.26 -9.87
C VAL A 94 -4.09 -25.81 -10.16
N PRO A 95 -5.16 -25.02 -10.00
CA PRO A 95 -6.47 -25.35 -10.56
C PRO A 95 -6.49 -25.04 -12.07
N VAL A 96 -6.96 -25.98 -12.90
CA VAL A 96 -6.99 -25.85 -14.37
C VAL A 96 -8.43 -25.95 -14.87
N TYR A 97 -8.87 -25.03 -15.74
CA TYR A 97 -10.16 -25.14 -16.41
C TYR A 97 -10.16 -24.49 -17.79
N ASN A 98 -10.32 -25.30 -18.84
CA ASN A 98 -10.40 -24.85 -20.25
C ASN A 98 -9.26 -23.90 -20.68
N THR A 99 -8.07 -24.12 -20.12
CA THR A 99 -6.87 -23.37 -20.48
C THR A 99 -6.46 -23.67 -21.91
N LEU A 100 -5.99 -22.65 -22.64
CA LEU A 100 -5.40 -22.89 -23.96
C LEU A 100 -4.17 -23.80 -23.81
N PRO A 101 -4.05 -24.89 -24.60
CA PRO A 101 -2.95 -25.84 -24.43
C PRO A 101 -1.56 -25.19 -24.44
N ASP A 102 -1.33 -24.19 -25.29
CA ASP A 102 -0.02 -23.52 -25.35
C ASP A 102 0.28 -22.72 -24.08
N HIS A 103 -0.72 -22.04 -23.49
CA HIS A 103 -0.54 -21.36 -22.20
C HIS A 103 -0.30 -22.36 -21.07
N LEU A 104 -1.01 -23.49 -21.08
CA LEU A 104 -0.82 -24.55 -20.09
C LEU A 104 0.59 -25.15 -20.19
N ARG A 105 1.09 -25.38 -21.41
CA ARG A 105 2.47 -25.83 -21.65
C ARG A 105 3.48 -24.80 -21.14
N GLU A 106 3.30 -23.52 -21.49
CA GLU A 106 4.18 -22.45 -21.01
C GLU A 106 4.22 -22.39 -19.47
N MET A 107 3.07 -22.50 -18.80
CA MET A 107 2.99 -22.55 -17.34
C MET A 107 3.77 -23.76 -16.78
N ILE A 108 3.52 -24.97 -17.28
CA ILE A 108 4.21 -26.19 -16.82
C ILE A 108 5.72 -26.09 -17.07
N GLU A 109 6.16 -25.62 -18.24
CA GLU A 109 7.57 -25.45 -18.55
C GLU A 109 8.24 -24.41 -17.66
N SER A 110 7.52 -23.35 -17.26
CA SER A 110 8.04 -22.35 -16.32
C SER A 110 8.35 -22.93 -14.93
N VAL A 111 7.60 -23.97 -14.51
CA VAL A 111 7.87 -24.72 -13.27
C VAL A 111 9.03 -25.70 -13.49
N ARG A 112 9.08 -26.37 -14.66
CA ARG A 112 10.14 -27.34 -14.97
C ARG A 112 11.52 -26.72 -15.10
N SER A 113 11.59 -25.46 -15.54
CA SER A 113 12.83 -24.71 -15.75
C SER A 113 13.37 -24.03 -14.49
N GLN A 114 12.70 -24.17 -13.34
CA GLN A 114 13.13 -23.54 -12.09
C GLN A 114 14.54 -23.96 -11.69
N ILE A 115 15.31 -22.99 -11.19
CA ILE A 115 16.69 -23.20 -10.71
C ILE A 115 16.73 -24.10 -9.48
N TYR A 116 15.73 -23.96 -8.59
CA TYR A 116 15.53 -24.87 -7.47
C TYR A 116 14.81 -26.13 -7.94
N ASP A 117 15.28 -27.31 -7.53
CA ASP A 117 14.90 -28.59 -8.12
C ASP A 117 13.96 -29.46 -7.24
N ASP A 118 13.90 -29.21 -5.93
CA ASP A 118 13.01 -29.94 -5.01
C ASP A 118 11.62 -29.31 -4.94
N TRP A 119 10.87 -29.50 -6.02
CA TRP A 119 9.48 -29.08 -6.13
C TRP A 119 8.59 -30.23 -6.59
N GLU A 120 7.29 -30.04 -6.43
CA GLU A 120 6.26 -30.86 -7.09
C GLU A 120 5.13 -29.97 -7.60
N LEU A 121 4.56 -30.35 -8.74
CA LEU A 121 3.48 -29.62 -9.38
C LEU A 121 2.19 -30.41 -9.21
N CYS A 122 1.27 -29.86 -8.42
CA CYS A 122 0.01 -30.46 -8.00
C CYS A 122 -1.14 -29.82 -8.77
N ILE A 123 -1.66 -30.52 -9.78
CA ILE A 123 -2.65 -29.98 -10.71
C ILE A 123 -4.01 -30.63 -10.47
N CYS A 124 -5.07 -29.82 -10.46
CA CYS A 124 -6.43 -30.31 -10.56
C CYS A 124 -7.10 -29.77 -11.83
N ASP A 125 -7.41 -30.65 -12.78
CA ASP A 125 -8.26 -30.32 -13.92
C ASP A 125 -9.74 -30.35 -13.50
N ASP A 126 -10.37 -29.17 -13.47
CA ASP A 126 -11.74 -28.94 -13.03
C ASP A 126 -12.78 -29.27 -14.12
N ALA A 127 -12.67 -30.48 -14.67
CA ALA A 127 -13.50 -30.99 -15.74
C ALA A 127 -13.42 -30.15 -17.03
N SER A 128 -12.21 -29.85 -17.53
CA SER A 128 -12.03 -29.17 -18.81
C SER A 128 -12.69 -29.93 -19.97
N ASN A 129 -13.41 -29.20 -20.82
CA ASN A 129 -14.14 -29.76 -21.95
C ASN A 129 -13.25 -30.04 -23.17
N ASP A 130 -12.09 -29.37 -23.24
CA ASP A 130 -11.10 -29.57 -24.28
C ASP A 130 -10.20 -30.76 -23.93
N ALA A 131 -10.31 -31.85 -24.69
CA ALA A 131 -9.49 -33.06 -24.50
C ALA A 131 -7.99 -32.77 -24.56
N ARG A 132 -7.56 -31.73 -25.30
CA ARG A 132 -6.16 -31.33 -25.41
C ARG A 132 -5.56 -30.88 -24.08
N VAL A 133 -6.38 -30.39 -23.15
CA VAL A 133 -5.93 -30.05 -21.79
C VAL A 133 -5.50 -31.33 -21.07
N GLU A 134 -6.36 -32.36 -21.07
CA GLU A 134 -6.04 -33.64 -20.41
C GLU A 134 -4.86 -34.33 -21.09
N ASP A 135 -4.81 -34.33 -22.43
CA ASP A 135 -3.69 -34.90 -23.18
C ASP A 135 -2.36 -34.24 -22.80
N THR A 136 -2.35 -32.90 -22.66
CA THR A 136 -1.18 -32.14 -22.22
C THR A 136 -0.79 -32.52 -20.79
N LEU A 137 -1.73 -32.55 -19.85
CA LEU A 137 -1.44 -32.91 -18.45
C LEU A 137 -0.88 -34.33 -18.33
N ARG A 138 -1.44 -35.28 -19.08
CA ARG A 138 -0.99 -36.67 -19.12
C ARG A 138 0.41 -36.80 -19.71
N GLU A 139 0.69 -36.10 -20.80
CA GLU A 139 2.02 -36.04 -21.43
C GLU A 139 3.08 -35.57 -20.43
N TYR A 140 2.82 -34.49 -19.69
CA TYR A 140 3.77 -33.95 -18.73
C TYR A 140 3.96 -34.82 -17.49
N ALA A 141 2.88 -35.38 -16.93
CA ALA A 141 2.95 -36.29 -15.80
C ALA A 141 3.72 -37.58 -16.11
N GLN A 142 3.71 -38.03 -17.37
CA GLN A 142 4.53 -39.16 -17.82
C GLN A 142 6.02 -38.79 -17.99
N ARG A 143 6.33 -37.53 -18.30
CA ARG A 143 7.69 -37.04 -18.52
C ARG A 143 8.42 -36.67 -17.25
N ASP A 144 7.72 -36.21 -16.23
CA ASP A 144 8.30 -35.77 -14.96
C ASP A 144 7.43 -36.22 -13.79
N LEU A 145 7.95 -37.15 -12.97
CA LEU A 145 7.22 -37.75 -11.84
C LEU A 145 6.90 -36.74 -10.72
N ARG A 146 7.51 -35.55 -10.74
CA ARG A 146 7.16 -34.45 -9.82
C ARG A 146 5.83 -33.80 -10.20
N ILE A 147 5.32 -34.03 -11.41
CA ILE A 147 4.04 -33.51 -11.90
C ILE A 147 2.94 -34.53 -11.58
N LYS A 148 2.06 -34.16 -10.67
CA LYS A 148 0.90 -34.93 -10.22
C LYS A 148 -0.35 -34.23 -10.70
N TYR A 149 -1.29 -34.97 -11.28
CA TYR A 149 -2.59 -34.40 -11.61
C TYR A 149 -3.76 -35.30 -11.26
N VAL A 150 -4.88 -34.67 -10.94
CA VAL A 150 -6.20 -35.26 -10.77
C VAL A 150 -7.18 -34.55 -11.69
N ARG A 151 -8.17 -35.28 -12.19
CA ARG A 151 -9.26 -34.71 -12.99
C ARG A 151 -10.58 -34.91 -12.28
N ARG A 152 -11.33 -33.83 -12.11
CA ARG A 152 -12.70 -33.86 -11.58
C ARG A 152 -13.66 -34.33 -12.66
N THR A 153 -14.69 -35.05 -12.24
CA THR A 153 -15.79 -35.49 -13.14
C THR A 153 -16.84 -34.40 -13.34
N VAL A 154 -16.91 -33.44 -12.41
CA VAL A 154 -17.84 -32.31 -12.43
C VAL A 154 -17.07 -31.04 -12.08
N ASN A 155 -17.33 -29.96 -12.84
CA ASN A 155 -16.77 -28.65 -12.56
C ASN A 155 -17.21 -28.18 -11.16
N GLY A 156 -16.26 -28.02 -10.25
CA GLY A 156 -16.44 -27.55 -8.88
C GLY A 156 -15.97 -26.12 -8.65
N HIS A 157 -15.55 -25.44 -9.71
CA HIS A 157 -14.92 -24.11 -9.69
C HIS A 157 -13.59 -24.08 -8.92
N ILE A 158 -12.98 -22.88 -8.90
CA ILE A 158 -11.61 -22.68 -8.43
C ILE A 158 -11.37 -23.17 -7.00
N CYS A 159 -12.30 -22.94 -6.05
CA CYS A 159 -12.10 -23.38 -4.67
C CYS A 159 -12.04 -24.91 -4.53
N ALA A 160 -12.89 -25.65 -5.24
CA ALA A 160 -12.88 -27.10 -5.21
C ALA A 160 -11.61 -27.66 -5.88
N ALA A 161 -11.28 -27.13 -7.06
CA ALA A 161 -10.10 -27.54 -7.80
C ALA A 161 -8.81 -27.25 -7.02
N SER A 162 -8.69 -26.08 -6.40
CA SER A 162 -7.54 -25.74 -5.56
C SER A 162 -7.41 -26.65 -4.34
N ASN A 163 -8.51 -27.06 -3.71
CA ASN A 163 -8.47 -28.01 -2.60
C ASN A 163 -8.07 -29.43 -3.05
N ASP A 164 -8.55 -29.90 -4.20
CA ASP A 164 -8.16 -31.19 -4.76
C ASP A 164 -6.67 -31.21 -5.14
N ALA A 165 -6.18 -30.12 -5.73
CA ALA A 165 -4.75 -29.94 -6.00
C ALA A 165 -3.93 -29.85 -4.71
N LEU A 166 -4.41 -29.12 -3.69
CA LEU A 166 -3.78 -29.05 -2.37
C LEU A 166 -3.72 -30.43 -1.68
N ALA A 167 -4.67 -31.32 -1.93
CA ALA A 167 -4.65 -32.68 -1.38
C ALA A 167 -3.50 -33.54 -1.94
N LEU A 168 -2.96 -33.20 -3.11
CA LEU A 168 -1.78 -33.85 -3.69
C LEU A 168 -0.46 -33.35 -3.07
N ALA A 169 -0.49 -32.22 -2.37
CA ALA A 169 0.69 -31.53 -1.85
C ALA A 169 1.30 -32.23 -0.62
N THR A 170 2.61 -32.44 -0.70
CA THR A 170 3.47 -33.11 0.29
C THR A 170 4.67 -32.25 0.73
N GLY A 171 4.91 -31.13 0.05
CA GLY A 171 5.94 -30.16 0.42
C GLY A 171 5.66 -29.50 1.76
N ARG A 172 6.71 -28.93 2.37
CA ARG A 172 6.54 -28.15 3.60
C ARG A 172 5.83 -26.82 3.31
N TYR A 173 6.05 -26.26 2.14
CA TYR A 173 5.38 -25.05 1.67
C TYR A 173 4.57 -25.32 0.41
N VAL A 174 3.47 -24.60 0.27
CA VAL A 174 2.63 -24.57 -0.92
C VAL A 174 2.76 -23.19 -1.56
N ALA A 175 3.05 -23.17 -2.86
CA ALA A 175 2.98 -21.98 -3.69
C ALA A 175 1.72 -22.06 -4.57
N LEU A 176 0.98 -20.96 -4.67
CA LEU A 176 -0.15 -20.85 -5.58
C LEU A 176 0.35 -20.48 -6.98
N LEU A 177 -0.33 -20.94 -8.03
CA LEU A 177 -0.07 -20.54 -9.41
C LEU A 177 -1.32 -20.73 -10.26
N ASP A 178 -1.68 -19.71 -11.03
CA ASP A 178 -2.76 -19.79 -12.01
C ASP A 178 -2.30 -20.52 -13.27
N HIS A 179 -3.22 -21.27 -13.89
CA HIS A 179 -2.92 -22.19 -14.99
C HIS A 179 -2.41 -21.52 -16.28
N ASP A 180 -2.49 -20.19 -16.40
CA ASP A 180 -2.02 -19.41 -17.54
C ASP A 180 -0.92 -18.40 -17.19
N ASP A 181 -0.46 -18.37 -15.94
CA ASP A 181 0.66 -17.53 -15.49
C ASP A 181 2.00 -18.25 -15.66
N VAL A 182 3.08 -17.47 -15.65
CA VAL A 182 4.45 -17.95 -15.87
C VAL A 182 5.31 -17.55 -14.69
N LEU A 183 6.02 -18.52 -14.09
CA LEU A 183 7.02 -18.23 -13.07
C LEU A 183 8.29 -17.66 -13.70
N ALA A 184 8.92 -16.69 -13.04
CA ALA A 184 10.29 -16.30 -13.35
C ALA A 184 11.23 -17.49 -13.06
N GLU A 185 12.29 -17.67 -13.85
CA GLU A 185 13.20 -18.84 -13.75
C GLU A 185 13.81 -19.04 -12.34
N HIS A 186 13.97 -17.94 -11.59
CA HIS A 186 14.56 -17.91 -10.26
C HIS A 186 13.52 -17.87 -9.13
N ALA A 187 12.22 -17.99 -9.42
CA ALA A 187 11.14 -17.80 -8.45
C ALA A 187 11.26 -18.72 -7.22
N LEU A 188 11.36 -20.03 -7.44
CA LEU A 188 11.47 -21.00 -6.34
C LEU A 188 12.81 -20.88 -5.60
N ALA A 189 13.89 -20.51 -6.31
CA ALA A 189 15.18 -20.26 -5.68
C ALA A 189 15.09 -19.09 -4.69
N MET A 190 14.48 -17.98 -5.09
CA MET A 190 14.29 -16.81 -4.23
C MET A 190 13.40 -17.10 -3.04
N ILE A 191 12.30 -17.85 -3.22
CA ILE A 191 11.44 -18.29 -2.11
C ILE A 191 12.27 -19.05 -1.07
N VAL A 192 13.07 -20.03 -1.50
CA VAL A 192 13.87 -20.86 -0.59
C VAL A 192 15.02 -20.07 0.08
N LEU A 193 15.65 -19.15 -0.64
CA LEU A 193 16.67 -18.25 -0.05
C LEU A 193 16.05 -17.32 1.01
N TYR A 194 14.86 -16.78 0.76
CA TYR A 194 14.13 -15.98 1.74
C TYR A 194 13.67 -16.78 2.95
N LEU A 195 13.27 -18.05 2.77
CA LEU A 195 13.02 -18.97 3.89
C LEU A 195 14.29 -19.22 4.71
N GLY A 196 15.46 -19.28 4.08
CA GLY A 196 16.75 -19.35 4.77
C GLY A 196 17.08 -18.08 5.57
N LYS A 197 16.78 -16.90 5.00
CA LYS A 197 16.96 -15.59 5.65
C LYS A 197 15.96 -15.35 6.79
N TYR A 198 14.75 -15.86 6.64
CA TYR A 198 13.64 -15.71 7.58
C TYR A 198 13.11 -17.10 7.98
N PRO A 199 13.82 -17.85 8.85
CA PRO A 199 13.48 -19.24 9.16
C PRO A 199 12.15 -19.43 9.90
N ARG A 200 11.53 -18.34 10.37
CA ARG A 200 10.19 -18.34 10.96
C ARG A 200 9.09 -17.93 9.97
N ALA A 201 9.42 -17.64 8.72
CA ALA A 201 8.43 -17.25 7.73
C ALA A 201 7.43 -18.39 7.52
N ARG A 202 6.14 -18.08 7.66
CA ARG A 202 5.04 -19.02 7.42
C ARG A 202 4.23 -18.61 6.19
N MET A 203 4.38 -17.37 5.74
CA MET A 203 3.73 -16.82 4.56
C MET A 203 4.70 -15.93 3.80
N LEU A 204 4.72 -16.03 2.47
CA LEU A 204 5.52 -15.17 1.61
C LEU A 204 4.70 -14.70 0.41
N PHE A 205 5.01 -13.50 -0.08
CA PHE A 205 4.46 -12.95 -1.32
C PHE A 205 5.54 -12.16 -2.06
N SER A 206 5.40 -12.03 -3.38
CA SER A 206 6.40 -11.36 -4.22
C SER A 206 5.87 -10.11 -4.89
N ASP A 207 6.76 -9.41 -5.60
CA ASP A 207 6.33 -8.51 -6.66
C ASP A 207 5.88 -9.31 -7.89
N GLU A 208 5.09 -8.67 -8.75
CA GLU A 208 4.73 -9.23 -10.05
C GLU A 208 4.71 -8.17 -11.14
N ASP A 209 4.64 -8.63 -12.37
CA ASP A 209 4.22 -7.83 -13.50
C ASP A 209 3.26 -8.64 -14.38
N LYS A 210 3.02 -8.16 -15.60
CA LYS A 210 2.10 -8.78 -16.52
C LYS A 210 2.78 -9.17 -17.81
N LEU A 211 2.38 -10.31 -18.37
CA LEU A 211 2.79 -10.77 -19.68
C LEU A 211 1.78 -10.29 -20.74
N ALA A 212 2.26 -9.46 -21.65
CA ALA A 212 1.49 -8.98 -22.79
C ALA A 212 1.35 -10.08 -23.87
N PRO A 213 0.38 -9.97 -24.81
CA PRO A 213 0.17 -10.98 -25.84
C PRO A 213 1.36 -11.23 -26.78
N ASP A 214 2.30 -10.29 -26.90
CA ASP A 214 3.55 -10.40 -27.66
C ASP A 214 4.72 -10.94 -26.80
N ALA A 215 4.42 -11.49 -25.62
CA ALA A 215 5.35 -11.96 -24.61
C ALA A 215 6.23 -10.87 -23.95
N GLY A 216 5.94 -9.58 -24.16
CA GLY A 216 6.58 -8.50 -23.42
C GLY A 216 6.07 -8.37 -21.98
N ARG A 217 6.98 -8.14 -21.03
CA ARG A 217 6.62 -7.85 -19.63
C ARG A 217 6.25 -6.39 -19.42
N VAL A 218 5.14 -6.11 -18.74
CA VAL A 218 4.54 -4.76 -18.57
C VAL A 218 3.86 -4.58 -17.21
N GLU A 219 3.58 -3.33 -16.83
CA GLU A 219 2.81 -2.96 -15.61
C GLU A 219 3.32 -3.60 -14.29
N PRO A 220 4.57 -3.36 -13.86
CA PRO A 220 5.09 -3.93 -12.62
C PRO A 220 4.37 -3.42 -11.38
N TYR A 221 3.95 -4.34 -10.52
CA TYR A 221 3.43 -4.07 -9.18
C TYR A 221 4.47 -4.39 -8.10
N PHE A 222 5.27 -3.38 -7.81
CA PHE A 222 6.24 -3.33 -6.72
C PHE A 222 5.56 -2.97 -5.39
N LYS A 223 5.42 -3.96 -4.51
CA LYS A 223 4.70 -3.88 -3.24
C LYS A 223 5.59 -3.44 -2.08
N GLY A 224 5.00 -2.89 -1.03
CA GLY A 224 5.71 -2.74 0.24
C GLY A 224 5.69 -4.05 1.02
N GLU A 225 6.29 -4.00 2.21
CA GLU A 225 6.15 -5.04 3.24
C GLU A 225 4.68 -5.28 3.62
N TRP A 226 4.44 -6.34 4.40
CA TRP A 226 3.10 -6.72 4.86
C TRP A 226 2.33 -5.54 5.47
N ASP A 227 1.20 -5.20 4.84
CA ASP A 227 0.33 -4.11 5.25
C ASP A 227 -1.09 -4.65 5.50
N PRO A 228 -1.44 -4.96 6.75
CA PRO A 228 -2.74 -5.51 7.07
C PRO A 228 -3.88 -4.50 6.84
N ILE A 229 -3.58 -3.20 6.76
CA ILE A 229 -4.59 -2.17 6.46
C ILE A 229 -4.89 -2.14 4.96
N LEU A 230 -3.85 -2.16 4.13
CA LEU A 230 -4.01 -2.23 2.67
C LEU A 230 -4.66 -3.56 2.26
N MET A 231 -4.36 -4.65 2.97
CA MET A 231 -4.98 -5.96 2.74
C MET A 231 -6.51 -5.89 2.86
N LEU A 232 -7.07 -5.12 3.80
CA LEU A 232 -8.52 -4.92 3.89
C LEU A 232 -9.12 -4.20 2.67
N GLY A 233 -8.29 -3.45 1.94
CA GLY A 233 -8.67 -2.70 0.75
C GLY A 233 -8.47 -3.46 -0.56
N GLN A 234 -7.44 -4.31 -0.63
CA GLN A 234 -7.09 -5.13 -1.80
C GLN A 234 -6.14 -6.29 -1.44
N ASN A 235 -6.21 -7.39 -2.21
CA ASN A 235 -5.30 -8.52 -2.04
C ASN A 235 -3.86 -8.17 -2.47
N MET A 236 -2.89 -8.35 -1.56
CA MET A 236 -1.47 -8.13 -1.82
C MET A 236 -0.70 -9.40 -2.23
N PHE A 237 -1.23 -10.59 -1.96
CA PHE A 237 -0.54 -11.86 -2.25
C PHE A 237 -0.75 -12.32 -3.69
N SER A 238 -1.89 -11.98 -4.27
CA SER A 238 -2.25 -12.35 -5.65
C SER A 238 -1.98 -13.84 -5.93
N HIS A 239 -1.45 -14.18 -7.11
CA HIS A 239 -1.43 -15.57 -7.59
C HIS A 239 -0.22 -16.39 -7.10
N LEU A 240 0.92 -15.77 -6.75
CA LEU A 240 2.10 -16.46 -6.19
C LEU A 240 2.19 -16.25 -4.66
N GLY A 241 1.10 -16.52 -3.95
CA GLY A 241 1.15 -16.64 -2.50
C GLY A 241 1.85 -17.93 -2.08
N VAL A 242 2.78 -17.86 -1.14
CA VAL A 242 3.46 -19.03 -0.56
C VAL A 242 3.07 -19.17 0.90
N PHE A 243 2.67 -20.38 1.31
CA PHE A 243 2.16 -20.64 2.64
C PHE A 243 2.79 -21.92 3.20
N GLU A 244 3.04 -21.95 4.49
CA GLU A 244 3.34 -23.20 5.18
C GLU A 244 2.14 -24.16 5.02
N THR A 245 2.41 -25.40 4.62
CA THR A 245 1.36 -26.38 4.33
C THR A 245 0.55 -26.71 5.58
N ALA A 246 1.19 -26.73 6.75
CA ALA A 246 0.51 -26.91 8.03
C ALA A 246 -0.50 -25.79 8.30
N LEU A 247 -0.14 -24.52 8.01
CA LEU A 247 -1.02 -23.37 8.15
C LEU A 247 -2.24 -23.47 7.24
N LEU A 248 -2.05 -23.84 5.96
CA LEU A 248 -3.17 -24.03 5.03
C LEU A 248 -4.15 -25.10 5.51
N ARG A 249 -3.63 -26.20 6.06
CA ARG A 249 -4.45 -27.28 6.62
C ARG A 249 -5.18 -26.84 7.89
N GLU A 250 -4.53 -26.06 8.75
CA GLU A 250 -5.10 -25.51 9.97
C GLU A 250 -6.29 -24.57 9.69
N VAL A 251 -6.18 -23.72 8.67
CA VAL A 251 -7.30 -22.84 8.26
C VAL A 251 -8.37 -23.54 7.39
N GLY A 252 -8.17 -24.81 7.05
CA GLY A 252 -9.11 -25.62 6.27
C GLY A 252 -9.09 -25.38 4.75
N GLY A 253 -7.98 -24.88 4.19
CA GLY A 253 -7.82 -24.68 2.75
C GLY A 253 -8.70 -23.56 2.17
N PHE A 254 -9.14 -23.74 0.92
CA PHE A 254 -9.97 -22.78 0.17
C PHE A 254 -11.45 -22.96 0.51
N ARG A 255 -12.16 -21.88 0.85
CA ARG A 255 -13.58 -21.95 1.22
C ARG A 255 -14.49 -21.85 0.00
N TYR A 256 -15.47 -22.74 -0.09
CA TYR A 256 -16.54 -22.67 -1.10
C TYR A 256 -17.34 -21.38 -0.99
N GLY A 257 -17.77 -20.82 -2.12
CA GLY A 257 -18.51 -19.56 -2.20
C GLY A 257 -17.63 -18.30 -2.23
N PHE A 258 -16.31 -18.46 -2.20
CA PHE A 258 -15.33 -17.37 -2.35
C PHE A 258 -14.68 -17.34 -3.73
N GLU A 259 -15.26 -18.02 -4.71
CA GLU A 259 -14.74 -18.07 -6.07
C GLU A 259 -14.53 -16.65 -6.62
N GLY A 260 -13.35 -16.39 -7.18
CA GLY A 260 -12.91 -15.07 -7.65
C GLY A 260 -12.33 -14.15 -6.57
N SER A 261 -12.35 -14.55 -5.30
CA SER A 261 -11.70 -13.86 -4.18
C SER A 261 -11.09 -14.84 -3.17
N GLN A 262 -10.87 -16.09 -3.58
CA GLN A 262 -10.45 -17.18 -2.73
C GLN A 262 -9.08 -16.94 -2.08
N ASP A 263 -8.17 -16.27 -2.80
CA ASP A 263 -6.83 -15.96 -2.29
C ASP A 263 -6.89 -14.86 -1.21
N HIS A 264 -7.74 -13.85 -1.42
CA HIS A 264 -7.97 -12.79 -0.42
C HIS A 264 -8.54 -13.39 0.88
N ASP A 265 -9.53 -14.26 0.77
CA ASP A 265 -10.10 -14.99 1.91
C ASP A 265 -9.05 -15.85 2.63
N LEU A 266 -8.25 -16.61 1.87
CA LEU A 266 -7.24 -17.49 2.41
C LEU A 266 -6.16 -16.72 3.17
N VAL A 267 -5.65 -15.64 2.59
CA VAL A 267 -4.60 -14.81 3.19
C VAL A 267 -5.09 -14.18 4.48
N LEU A 268 -6.31 -13.62 4.49
CA LEU A 268 -6.88 -13.03 5.71
C LEU A 268 -6.95 -14.06 6.84
N ARG A 269 -7.47 -15.27 6.57
CA ARG A 269 -7.54 -16.34 7.57
C ARG A 269 -6.16 -16.82 8.03
N CYS A 270 -5.20 -16.97 7.11
CA CYS A 270 -3.84 -17.35 7.47
C CYS A 270 -3.16 -16.27 8.34
N SER A 271 -3.39 -14.99 8.02
CA SER A 271 -2.82 -13.86 8.75
C SER A 271 -3.32 -13.75 10.20
N GLU A 272 -4.48 -14.35 10.51
CA GLU A 272 -5.04 -14.42 11.87
C GLU A 272 -4.24 -15.35 12.80
N LEU A 273 -3.47 -16.29 12.24
CA LEU A 273 -2.75 -17.36 12.98
C LEU A 273 -1.23 -17.21 12.97
N VAL A 274 -0.71 -16.13 12.39
CA VAL A 274 0.74 -15.87 12.29
C VAL A 274 1.09 -14.49 12.81
N ALA A 275 2.30 -14.33 13.33
CA ALA A 275 2.80 -13.02 13.70
C ALA A 275 3.17 -12.21 12.44
N ALA A 276 3.09 -10.88 12.51
CA ALA A 276 3.42 -10.02 11.36
C ALA A 276 4.84 -10.26 10.82
N GLY A 277 5.82 -10.55 11.69
CA GLY A 277 7.19 -10.87 11.29
C GLY A 277 7.39 -12.28 10.69
N GLU A 278 6.33 -13.09 10.58
CA GLU A 278 6.31 -14.39 9.89
C GLU A 278 5.71 -14.28 8.48
N ILE A 279 5.28 -13.07 8.08
CA ILE A 279 4.78 -12.75 6.74
C ILE A 279 5.86 -11.94 6.03
N VAL A 280 6.42 -12.48 4.95
CA VAL A 280 7.61 -11.92 4.31
C VAL A 280 7.32 -11.49 2.87
N HIS A 281 7.69 -10.25 2.54
CA HIS A 281 7.72 -9.78 1.16
C HIS A 281 9.05 -10.15 0.50
N ILE A 282 8.99 -10.63 -0.74
CA ILE A 282 10.14 -10.83 -1.62
C ILE A 282 10.10 -9.73 -2.69
N PRO A 283 10.95 -8.68 -2.62
CA PRO A 283 10.91 -7.52 -3.52
C PRO A 283 11.52 -7.80 -4.91
N HIS A 284 11.13 -8.91 -5.51
CA HIS A 284 11.51 -9.36 -6.85
C HIS A 284 10.27 -9.81 -7.61
N VAL A 285 10.27 -9.61 -8.94
CA VAL A 285 9.20 -10.10 -9.80
C VAL A 285 9.38 -11.59 -10.00
N LEU A 286 8.58 -12.39 -9.30
CA LEU A 286 8.73 -13.86 -9.32
C LEU A 286 7.69 -14.56 -10.20
N TYR A 287 6.67 -13.85 -10.69
CA TYR A 287 5.75 -14.38 -11.67
C TYR A 287 5.19 -13.28 -12.58
N HIS A 288 4.64 -13.71 -13.71
CA HIS A 288 4.12 -12.86 -14.77
C HIS A 288 2.66 -13.20 -15.04
N TRP A 289 1.76 -12.25 -14.72
CA TRP A 289 0.32 -12.42 -14.92
C TRP A 289 -0.07 -12.24 -16.39
N ARG A 290 -0.62 -13.27 -17.03
CA ARG A 290 -1.00 -13.20 -18.45
C ARG A 290 -2.23 -12.34 -18.73
N LEU A 291 -2.10 -11.41 -19.67
CA LEU A 291 -3.19 -10.52 -20.11
C LEU A 291 -4.14 -11.18 -21.16
N THR A 292 -4.99 -12.13 -20.76
CA THR A 292 -5.95 -12.74 -21.70
C THR A 292 -7.27 -11.96 -21.84
N PRO A 293 -8.02 -12.06 -22.97
CA PRO A 293 -9.32 -11.40 -23.17
C PRO A 293 -10.40 -11.78 -22.17
N ALA A 294 -10.27 -12.97 -21.58
CA ALA A 294 -11.17 -13.50 -20.55
C ALA A 294 -10.66 -13.26 -19.12
N SER A 295 -9.46 -12.70 -18.93
CA SER A 295 -8.85 -12.51 -17.62
C SER A 295 -9.50 -11.36 -16.84
N THR A 296 -9.70 -11.60 -15.54
CA THR A 296 -10.08 -10.61 -14.52
C THR A 296 -9.12 -9.41 -14.48
N ALA A 297 -7.91 -9.55 -15.04
CA ALA A 297 -6.92 -8.48 -15.20
C ALA A 297 -7.44 -7.28 -16.01
N ARG A 298 -8.46 -7.46 -16.86
CA ARG A 298 -9.01 -6.37 -17.70
C ARG A 298 -10.21 -5.67 -17.10
N ASP A 299 -11.09 -6.39 -16.42
CA ASP A 299 -12.36 -5.84 -15.95
C ASP A 299 -12.85 -6.55 -14.68
N VAL A 300 -12.63 -5.90 -13.54
CA VAL A 300 -13.14 -6.33 -12.24
C VAL A 300 -14.68 -6.22 -12.17
N GLY A 301 -15.29 -5.40 -13.03
CA GLY A 301 -16.74 -5.29 -13.19
C GLY A 301 -17.38 -6.46 -13.95
N ALA A 302 -16.59 -7.35 -14.56
CA ALA A 302 -17.10 -8.45 -15.36
C ALA A 302 -17.85 -9.52 -14.54
N LYS A 303 -17.66 -9.57 -13.22
CA LYS A 303 -18.19 -10.64 -12.36
C LYS A 303 -18.58 -10.13 -10.96
N PRO A 304 -19.83 -9.69 -10.75
CA PRO A 304 -20.32 -9.17 -9.46
C PRO A 304 -20.07 -10.10 -8.26
N TYR A 305 -20.10 -11.42 -8.48
CA TYR A 305 -19.88 -12.40 -7.41
C TYR A 305 -18.49 -12.30 -6.76
N ALA A 306 -17.43 -11.99 -7.52
CA ALA A 306 -16.06 -11.94 -7.00
C ALA A 306 -15.88 -10.74 -6.05
N ARG A 307 -16.53 -9.62 -6.38
CA ARG A 307 -16.58 -8.44 -5.49
C ARG A 307 -17.33 -8.78 -4.20
N ASP A 308 -18.49 -9.41 -4.30
CA ASP A 308 -19.30 -9.74 -3.14
C ASP A 308 -18.60 -10.75 -2.22
N ALA A 309 -17.88 -11.72 -2.81
CA ALA A 309 -16.99 -12.63 -2.09
C ALA A 309 -15.84 -11.88 -1.37
N SER A 310 -15.20 -10.92 -2.02
CA SER A 310 -14.12 -10.11 -1.42
C SER A 310 -14.62 -9.26 -0.24
N LEU A 311 -15.77 -8.60 -0.38
CA LEU A 311 -16.40 -7.85 0.72
C LEU A 311 -16.75 -8.75 1.90
N ARG A 312 -17.24 -9.97 1.61
CA ARG A 312 -17.56 -10.96 2.63
C ARG A 312 -16.30 -11.48 3.32
N ALA A 313 -15.21 -11.70 2.59
CA ALA A 313 -13.93 -12.14 3.17
C ALA A 313 -13.42 -11.13 4.20
N VAL A 314 -13.40 -9.85 3.85
CA VAL A 314 -12.99 -8.75 4.76
C VAL A 314 -13.94 -8.63 5.95
N ARG A 315 -15.26 -8.71 5.74
CA ARG A 315 -16.24 -8.64 6.83
C ARG A 315 -16.06 -9.77 7.83
N GLU A 316 -16.00 -11.01 7.34
CA GLU A 316 -15.86 -12.19 8.21
C GLU A 316 -14.48 -12.21 8.91
N HIS A 317 -13.42 -11.70 8.26
CA HIS A 317 -12.11 -11.49 8.91
C HIS A 317 -12.21 -10.51 10.08
N LEU A 318 -12.82 -9.34 9.86
CA LEU A 318 -12.98 -8.35 10.91
C LEU A 318 -13.83 -8.87 12.08
N GLU A 319 -14.88 -9.65 11.79
CA GLU A 319 -15.70 -10.33 12.79
C GLU A 319 -14.88 -11.31 13.64
N ARG A 320 -14.06 -12.17 13.02
CA ARG A 320 -13.16 -13.11 13.74
C ARG A 320 -12.11 -12.38 14.58
N CYS A 321 -11.61 -11.25 14.09
CA CYS A 321 -10.67 -10.39 14.81
C CYS A 321 -11.34 -9.52 15.88
N GLY A 322 -12.65 -9.60 16.07
CA GLY A 322 -13.39 -8.77 17.05
C GLY A 322 -13.43 -7.28 16.71
N ARG A 323 -13.24 -6.91 15.43
CA ARG A 323 -13.20 -5.53 14.95
C ARG A 323 -14.52 -5.16 14.28
N VAL A 324 -15.22 -4.18 14.84
CA VAL A 324 -16.50 -3.71 14.28
C VAL A 324 -16.25 -2.62 13.25
N ALA A 325 -16.59 -2.88 11.98
CA ALA A 325 -16.43 -1.91 10.89
C ALA A 325 -17.52 -2.05 9.82
N SER A 326 -17.76 -0.97 9.08
CA SER A 326 -18.52 -1.05 7.83
C SER A 326 -17.57 -1.36 6.67
N VAL A 327 -17.94 -2.36 5.87
CA VAL A 327 -17.17 -2.83 4.70
C VAL A 327 -18.01 -2.62 3.45
N GLN A 328 -17.54 -1.78 2.53
CA GLN A 328 -18.28 -1.37 1.33
C GLN A 328 -17.35 -1.35 0.11
N PRO A 329 -17.87 -1.52 -1.12
CA PRO A 329 -17.09 -1.23 -2.32
C PRO A 329 -16.61 0.22 -2.28
N LEU A 330 -15.34 0.46 -2.62
CA LEU A 330 -14.81 1.82 -2.75
C LEU A 330 -15.54 2.59 -3.86
N ARG A 331 -15.89 1.89 -4.96
CA ARG A 331 -16.72 2.36 -6.08
C ARG A 331 -17.54 1.20 -6.64
N ALA A 332 -18.59 1.48 -7.41
CA ALA A 332 -19.49 0.44 -7.93
C ALA A 332 -18.78 -0.66 -8.77
N ASN A 333 -17.77 -0.27 -9.56
CA ASN A 333 -17.10 -1.13 -10.54
C ASN A 333 -15.63 -1.44 -10.16
N THR A 334 -15.35 -1.66 -8.89
CA THR A 334 -14.02 -2.07 -8.42
C THR A 334 -14.12 -3.14 -7.32
N ALA A 335 -13.09 -3.98 -7.21
CA ALA A 335 -12.90 -4.90 -6.09
C ALA A 335 -12.18 -4.22 -4.92
N MET A 336 -11.78 -2.96 -5.06
CA MET A 336 -11.24 -2.17 -3.96
C MET A 336 -12.31 -1.91 -2.89
N ILE A 337 -11.93 -2.03 -1.63
CA ILE A 337 -12.83 -1.99 -0.48
C ILE A 337 -12.54 -0.74 0.37
N ARG A 338 -13.62 -0.10 0.82
CA ARG A 338 -13.62 0.93 1.85
C ARG A 338 -14.04 0.31 3.18
N THR A 339 -13.13 0.33 4.14
CA THR A 339 -13.38 -0.12 5.52
C THR A 339 -13.39 1.10 6.44
N ILE A 340 -14.46 1.26 7.23
CA ILE A 340 -14.58 2.32 8.25
C ILE A 340 -14.88 1.67 9.59
N PHE A 341 -13.93 1.76 10.52
CA PHE A 341 -14.07 1.22 11.87
C PHE A 341 -15.10 2.01 12.67
N ARG A 342 -15.89 1.31 13.47
CA ARG A 342 -16.91 1.91 14.32
C ARG A 342 -16.27 2.54 15.54
N VAL A 343 -16.65 3.78 15.83
CA VAL A 343 -16.36 4.43 17.11
C VAL A 343 -17.34 3.88 18.17
N PRO A 344 -16.86 3.50 19.38
CA PRO A 344 -17.71 3.01 20.44
C PRO A 344 -18.62 4.11 21.00
N GLU A 345 -19.73 3.69 21.63
CA GLU A 345 -20.63 4.58 22.37
C GLU A 345 -20.48 4.31 23.88
N PRO A 346 -20.32 5.35 24.72
CA PRO A 346 -20.20 6.76 24.34
C PRO A 346 -18.90 7.07 23.58
N GLU A 347 -18.95 8.04 22.67
CA GLU A 347 -17.79 8.51 21.92
C GLU A 347 -16.62 8.88 22.86
N PRO A 348 -15.40 8.37 22.65
CA PRO A 348 -14.23 8.80 23.40
C PRO A 348 -13.94 10.28 23.15
N MET A 349 -13.53 11.02 24.18
CA MET A 349 -13.25 12.45 23.99
C MET A 349 -12.00 12.66 23.15
N VAL A 350 -12.07 13.58 22.18
CA VAL A 350 -10.94 14.05 21.38
C VAL A 350 -10.52 15.44 21.84
N SER A 351 -9.24 15.65 22.14
CA SER A 351 -8.67 16.99 22.29
C SER A 351 -8.02 17.41 20.97
N ILE A 352 -8.60 18.40 20.31
CA ILE A 352 -8.08 18.98 19.06
C ILE A 352 -7.16 20.13 19.42
N ILE A 353 -5.88 20.03 19.06
CA ILE A 353 -4.83 20.98 19.42
C ILE A 353 -4.46 21.80 18.19
N ILE A 354 -4.60 23.13 18.29
CA ILE A 354 -4.39 24.06 17.18
C ILE A 354 -3.42 25.16 17.60
N PRO A 355 -2.11 25.00 17.32
CA PRO A 355 -1.15 26.08 17.48
C PRO A 355 -1.39 27.21 16.48
N THR A 356 -1.36 28.45 16.95
CA THR A 356 -1.60 29.62 16.11
C THR A 356 -0.78 30.82 16.55
N ARG A 357 -0.56 31.76 15.62
CA ARG A 357 0.04 33.07 15.88
C ARG A 357 -0.40 34.04 14.80
N ASP A 358 -1.05 35.12 15.21
CA ASP A 358 -1.62 36.13 14.32
C ASP A 358 -2.54 35.48 13.25
N LYS A 359 -2.72 36.10 12.07
CA LYS A 359 -3.48 35.55 10.92
C LYS A 359 -4.92 35.13 11.27
N PRO A 360 -5.75 36.06 11.77
CA PRO A 360 -7.10 35.78 12.24
C PRO A 360 -7.99 35.12 11.17
N GLU A 361 -7.81 35.41 9.89
CA GLU A 361 -8.65 34.89 8.82
C GLU A 361 -8.46 33.37 8.60
N LEU A 362 -7.24 32.88 8.78
CA LEU A 362 -6.94 31.44 8.68
C LEU A 362 -7.50 30.70 9.90
N LEU A 363 -7.24 31.24 11.10
CA LEU A 363 -7.75 30.65 12.33
C LEU A 363 -9.28 30.62 12.32
N ALA A 364 -9.93 31.70 11.89
CA ALA A 364 -11.38 31.76 11.79
C ALA A 364 -11.93 30.69 10.85
N ARG A 365 -11.36 30.56 9.63
CA ARG A 365 -11.75 29.50 8.69
C ARG A 365 -11.61 28.11 9.30
N CYS A 366 -10.52 27.85 10.01
CA CYS A 366 -10.27 26.57 10.65
C CYS A 366 -11.29 26.26 11.75
N ILE A 367 -11.43 27.15 12.73
CA ILE A 367 -12.31 26.94 13.88
C ILE A 367 -13.79 26.94 13.48
N ASP A 368 -14.20 27.86 12.61
CA ASP A 368 -15.61 27.98 12.22
C ASP A 368 -16.04 26.76 11.38
N SER A 369 -15.22 26.29 10.43
CA SER A 369 -15.51 25.06 9.67
C SER A 369 -15.50 23.83 10.57
N LEU A 370 -14.58 23.75 11.55
CA LEU A 370 -14.51 22.67 12.52
C LEU A 370 -15.79 22.59 13.36
N LEU A 371 -16.24 23.70 13.92
CA LEU A 371 -17.45 23.74 14.75
C LEU A 371 -18.72 23.51 13.94
N ALA A 372 -18.78 24.00 12.71
CA ALA A 372 -19.99 23.94 11.89
C ALA A 372 -20.20 22.58 11.22
N LEU A 373 -19.12 21.88 10.82
CA LEU A 373 -19.22 20.72 9.92
C LEU A 373 -18.91 19.38 10.59
N THR A 374 -18.11 19.36 11.66
CA THR A 374 -17.67 18.09 12.29
C THR A 374 -18.84 17.35 12.95
N ASP A 375 -19.05 16.08 12.57
CA ASP A 375 -20.16 15.25 13.05
C ASP A 375 -19.88 14.52 14.38
N TYR A 376 -18.60 14.46 14.76
CA TYR A 376 -18.13 13.90 16.02
C TYR A 376 -18.50 14.85 17.15
N ARG A 377 -19.13 14.37 18.22
CA ARG A 377 -19.76 15.26 19.21
C ARG A 377 -18.87 15.49 20.41
N HIS A 378 -18.13 14.48 20.84
CA HIS A 378 -17.37 14.53 22.07
C HIS A 378 -15.93 15.01 21.83
N PHE A 379 -15.77 16.32 21.60
CA PHE A 379 -14.46 16.93 21.44
C PHE A 379 -14.34 18.25 22.20
N GLU A 380 -13.10 18.61 22.51
CA GLU A 380 -12.68 19.95 22.92
C GLU A 380 -11.64 20.50 21.94
N VAL A 381 -11.45 21.81 21.95
CA VAL A 381 -10.43 22.50 21.16
C VAL A 381 -9.49 23.26 22.09
N LEU A 382 -8.20 22.97 21.99
CA LEU A 382 -7.12 23.70 22.65
C LEU A 382 -6.43 24.59 21.62
N ILE A 383 -6.77 25.87 21.61
CA ILE A 383 -6.08 26.85 20.76
C ILE A 383 -4.81 27.30 21.49
N VAL A 384 -3.64 27.02 20.92
CA VAL A 384 -2.36 27.40 21.52
C VAL A 384 -1.86 28.69 20.87
N ASP A 385 -2.16 29.83 21.49
CA ASP A 385 -1.71 31.15 21.06
C ASP A 385 -0.22 31.34 21.37
N ASN A 386 0.63 31.29 20.34
CA ASN A 386 2.07 31.50 20.46
C ASN A 386 2.46 32.99 20.43
N GLY A 387 1.86 33.77 21.34
CA GLY A 387 2.17 35.19 21.52
C GLY A 387 1.68 36.06 20.36
N SER A 388 0.43 35.89 19.94
CA SER A 388 -0.19 36.80 18.96
C SER A 388 -0.13 38.25 19.46
N THR A 389 0.11 39.15 18.50
CA THR A 389 0.22 40.60 18.70
C THR A 389 -0.75 41.37 17.81
N ASP A 390 -1.26 40.74 16.75
CA ASP A 390 -2.33 41.30 15.93
C ASP A 390 -3.62 41.46 16.75
N GLU A 391 -4.16 42.68 16.80
CA GLU A 391 -5.35 42.98 17.60
C GLU A 391 -6.61 42.23 17.14
N HIS A 392 -6.72 41.93 15.84
CA HIS A 392 -7.86 41.19 15.32
C HIS A 392 -7.80 39.72 15.75
N ALA A 393 -6.61 39.11 15.74
CA ALA A 393 -6.38 37.78 16.28
C ALA A 393 -6.68 37.71 17.78
N LEU A 394 -6.26 38.71 18.57
CA LEU A 394 -6.55 38.76 20.01
C LEU A 394 -8.06 38.85 20.28
N ARG A 395 -8.77 39.74 19.58
CA ARG A 395 -10.25 39.86 19.68
C ARG A 395 -10.95 38.57 19.26
N LEU A 396 -10.46 37.90 18.22
CA LEU A 396 -10.99 36.62 17.75
C LEU A 396 -10.82 35.52 18.81
N LEU A 397 -9.63 35.41 19.41
CA LEU A 397 -9.34 34.46 20.48
C LEU A 397 -10.22 34.69 21.71
N GLU A 398 -10.42 35.95 22.13
CA GLU A 398 -11.36 36.30 23.21
C GLU A 398 -12.80 35.89 22.89
N GLY A 399 -13.21 36.00 21.61
CA GLY A 399 -14.50 35.51 21.13
C GLY A 399 -14.63 33.99 21.28
N TYR A 400 -13.63 33.24 20.81
CA TYR A 400 -13.64 31.79 20.89
C TYR A 400 -13.55 31.25 22.32
N ALA A 401 -12.84 31.93 23.22
CA ALA A 401 -12.74 31.55 24.64
C ALA A 401 -14.10 31.57 25.37
N ARG A 402 -15.15 32.16 24.79
CA ARG A 402 -16.52 32.12 25.34
C ARG A 402 -17.27 30.83 25.00
N ASN A 403 -16.78 30.04 24.06
CA ASN A 403 -17.35 28.74 23.73
C ASN A 403 -16.85 27.70 24.75
N GLU A 404 -17.77 26.99 25.41
CA GLU A 404 -17.44 26.00 26.45
C GLU A 404 -16.55 24.85 25.96
N ARG A 405 -16.52 24.58 24.66
CA ARG A 405 -15.66 23.55 24.06
C ARG A 405 -14.24 24.03 23.77
N ILE A 406 -13.97 25.34 23.87
CA ILE A 406 -12.71 25.93 23.46
C ILE A 406 -11.96 26.46 24.68
N THR A 407 -10.70 26.07 24.80
CA THR A 407 -9.74 26.65 25.74
C THR A 407 -8.61 27.31 24.97
N VAL A 408 -8.32 28.57 25.28
CA VAL A 408 -7.18 29.30 24.70
C VAL A 408 -6.00 29.27 25.67
N LEU A 409 -4.89 28.68 25.24
CA LEU A 409 -3.64 28.56 25.99
C LEU A 409 -2.62 29.54 25.41
N ARG A 410 -2.26 30.59 26.14
CA ARG A 410 -1.24 31.54 25.68
C ARG A 410 0.16 31.09 26.11
N ILE A 411 1.06 30.92 25.13
CA ILE A 411 2.47 30.56 25.33
C ILE A 411 3.33 31.56 24.57
N ASP A 412 3.77 32.60 25.26
CA ASP A 412 4.63 33.64 24.69
C ASP A 412 6.11 33.21 24.75
N ALA A 413 6.51 32.45 23.73
CA ALA A 413 7.87 31.89 23.60
C ALA A 413 8.28 31.82 22.12
N PRO A 414 9.59 31.68 21.80
CA PRO A 414 10.03 31.43 20.43
C PRO A 414 9.31 30.23 19.82
N PHE A 415 8.87 30.37 18.56
CA PHE A 415 8.07 29.34 17.91
C PHE A 415 8.78 27.98 17.89
N ASN A 416 8.12 26.99 18.46
CA ASN A 416 8.52 25.61 18.49
C ASN A 416 7.25 24.76 18.43
N TYR A 417 6.93 24.26 17.25
CA TYR A 417 5.70 23.50 16.99
C TYR A 417 5.58 22.29 17.92
N SER A 418 6.68 21.56 18.10
CA SER A 418 6.75 20.39 18.98
C SER A 418 6.48 20.76 20.43
N ALA A 419 7.12 21.82 20.95
CA ALA A 419 6.90 22.26 22.33
C ALA A 419 5.48 22.76 22.59
N LEU A 420 4.89 23.51 21.64
CA LEU A 420 3.53 24.04 21.75
C LEU A 420 2.50 22.92 21.84
N ASN A 421 2.63 21.91 20.97
CA ASN A 421 1.76 20.73 21.01
C ASN A 421 1.96 19.92 22.30
N ASN A 422 3.20 19.61 22.68
CA ASN A 422 3.49 18.87 23.92
C ASN A 422 2.88 19.56 25.15
N ALA A 423 3.02 20.90 25.25
CA ALA A 423 2.46 21.67 26.35
C ALA A 423 0.92 21.61 26.39
N ALA A 424 0.26 21.63 25.22
CA ALA A 424 -1.19 21.49 25.13
C ALA A 424 -1.68 20.08 25.47
N VAL A 425 -0.92 19.03 25.11
CA VAL A 425 -1.25 17.63 25.45
C VAL A 425 -1.32 17.42 26.97
N VAL A 426 -0.51 18.13 27.76
CA VAL A 426 -0.59 18.10 29.23
C VAL A 426 -1.97 18.58 29.72
N GLN A 427 -2.57 19.57 29.05
CA GLN A 427 -3.88 20.12 29.39
C GLN A 427 -5.05 19.38 28.72
N ALA A 428 -4.77 18.54 27.72
CA ALA A 428 -5.76 17.77 26.98
C ALA A 428 -6.48 16.77 27.90
N ARG A 429 -7.81 16.80 27.89
CA ARG A 429 -8.66 15.89 28.67
C ARG A 429 -9.04 14.63 27.88
N GLY A 430 -8.88 14.65 26.56
CA GLY A 430 -9.27 13.59 25.65
C GLY A 430 -8.37 12.37 25.73
N SER A 431 -8.98 11.18 25.57
CA SER A 431 -8.22 9.93 25.39
C SER A 431 -7.61 9.83 23.98
N LEU A 432 -8.14 10.62 23.04
CA LEU A 432 -7.61 10.81 21.70
C LEU A 432 -7.10 12.25 21.56
N LEU A 433 -5.98 12.41 20.87
CA LEU A 433 -5.40 13.69 20.50
C LEU A 433 -5.55 13.87 18.99
N CYS A 434 -5.95 15.06 18.56
CA CYS A 434 -5.88 15.47 17.16
C CYS A 434 -4.94 16.67 17.05
N LEU A 435 -3.78 16.48 16.40
CA LEU A 435 -2.92 17.61 16.05
C LEU A 435 -3.46 18.19 14.75
N LEU A 436 -3.75 19.50 14.75
CA LEU A 436 -4.39 20.18 13.62
C LEU A 436 -3.73 21.55 13.40
N ASN A 437 -3.30 21.83 12.17
CA ASN A 437 -2.79 23.15 11.84
C ASN A 437 -3.92 24.18 11.73
N ASN A 438 -3.60 25.45 12.02
CA ASN A 438 -4.57 26.54 12.01
C ASN A 438 -5.01 27.01 10.61
N ASP A 439 -4.46 26.43 9.55
CA ASP A 439 -4.77 26.71 8.14
C ASP A 439 -5.43 25.50 7.44
N ILE A 440 -6.00 24.58 8.24
CA ILE A 440 -6.89 23.52 7.78
C ILE A 440 -8.32 24.04 7.64
N GLU A 441 -9.01 23.60 6.60
CA GLU A 441 -10.44 23.79 6.40
C GLU A 441 -11.14 22.43 6.32
N ILE A 442 -12.16 22.24 7.16
CA ILE A 442 -12.99 21.03 7.16
C ILE A 442 -13.95 21.10 5.98
N VAL A 443 -14.08 19.99 5.24
CA VAL A 443 -15.01 19.88 4.09
C VAL A 443 -15.94 18.68 4.15
N ASP A 444 -15.52 17.59 4.79
CA ASP A 444 -16.32 16.40 5.00
C ASP A 444 -16.62 16.27 6.50
N GLY A 445 -17.89 16.17 6.89
CA GLY A 445 -18.27 16.20 8.31
C GLY A 445 -17.85 14.96 9.12
N ASP A 446 -17.70 13.81 8.46
CA ASP A 446 -17.35 12.51 9.08
C ASP A 446 -15.85 12.31 9.28
N TRP A 447 -15.01 13.28 8.91
CA TRP A 447 -13.55 13.19 8.93
C TRP A 447 -13.00 12.70 10.28
N LEU A 448 -13.42 13.32 11.39
CA LEU A 448 -12.88 13.03 12.71
C LEU A 448 -13.35 11.66 13.20
N ARG A 449 -14.61 11.31 12.97
CA ARG A 449 -15.17 9.98 13.28
C ARG A 449 -14.40 8.88 12.56
N ILE A 450 -14.10 9.08 11.28
CA ILE A 450 -13.30 8.13 10.48
C ILE A 450 -11.91 7.97 11.09
N LEU A 451 -11.17 9.06 11.32
CA LEU A 451 -9.82 8.98 11.88
C LEU A 451 -9.81 8.35 13.28
N CYS A 452 -10.78 8.68 14.13
CA CYS A 452 -10.92 8.09 15.47
C CYS A 452 -11.18 6.59 15.40
N GLY A 453 -12.02 6.11 14.47
CA GLY A 453 -12.26 4.68 14.30
C GLY A 453 -10.98 3.89 14.03
N TYR A 454 -10.08 4.44 13.20
CA TYR A 454 -8.76 3.85 12.95
C TYR A 454 -7.82 4.01 14.17
N ALA A 455 -7.78 5.18 14.81
CA ALA A 455 -6.88 5.44 15.94
C ALA A 455 -7.23 4.61 17.19
N LEU A 456 -8.48 4.14 17.29
CA LEU A 456 -8.94 3.26 18.36
C LEU A 456 -8.56 1.78 18.14
N GLN A 457 -8.02 1.40 16.98
CA GLN A 457 -7.53 0.04 16.79
C GLN A 457 -6.29 -0.19 17.69
N PRO A 458 -6.18 -1.33 18.41
CA PRO A 458 -5.14 -1.52 19.44
C PRO A 458 -3.70 -1.32 18.93
N ASP A 459 -3.44 -1.66 17.68
CA ASP A 459 -2.16 -1.57 16.99
C ASP A 459 -1.93 -0.24 16.24
N ALA A 460 -2.88 0.70 16.29
CA ALA A 460 -2.76 1.99 15.61
C ALA A 460 -1.82 2.97 16.33
N GLY A 461 -0.93 3.59 15.55
CA GLY A 461 -0.12 4.75 15.91
C GLY A 461 -0.77 6.03 15.41
N ALA A 462 -0.05 6.83 14.61
CA ALA A 462 -0.58 8.07 14.05
C ALA A 462 -1.49 7.79 12.85
N VAL A 463 -2.69 8.35 12.85
CA VAL A 463 -3.69 8.21 11.78
C VAL A 463 -3.88 9.55 11.08
N GLY A 464 -3.46 9.64 9.82
CA GLY A 464 -3.46 10.88 9.04
C GLY A 464 -4.59 10.96 8.01
N ALA A 465 -5.11 12.17 7.82
CA ALA A 465 -6.11 12.50 6.81
C ALA A 465 -5.50 12.63 5.40
N ALA A 466 -6.33 12.62 4.36
CA ALA A 466 -5.95 13.14 3.05
C ALA A 466 -6.03 14.67 3.05
N LEU A 467 -4.89 15.32 2.81
CA LEU A 467 -4.83 16.78 2.70
C LEU A 467 -4.74 17.19 1.24
N TRP A 468 -5.59 18.15 0.88
CA TRP A 468 -5.74 18.67 -0.46
C TRP A 468 -5.36 20.14 -0.49
N TYR A 469 -4.75 20.57 -1.59
CA TYR A 469 -4.70 21.99 -1.92
C TYR A 469 -6.09 22.48 -2.38
N PRO A 470 -6.37 23.80 -2.30
CA PRO A 470 -7.64 24.37 -2.77
C PRO A 470 -7.93 24.15 -4.26
N ASP A 471 -6.93 23.71 -5.05
CA ASP A 471 -7.06 23.37 -6.46
C ASP A 471 -7.41 21.88 -6.72
N ASP A 472 -7.84 21.16 -5.68
CA ASP A 472 -8.16 19.72 -5.71
C ASP A 472 -6.98 18.83 -6.12
N THR A 473 -5.75 19.28 -5.88
CA THR A 473 -4.55 18.45 -5.99
C THR A 473 -4.08 17.95 -4.62
N MET A 474 -3.64 16.70 -4.56
CA MET A 474 -3.21 16.06 -3.32
C MET A 474 -1.93 16.71 -2.81
N GLN A 475 -1.95 17.12 -1.55
CA GLN A 475 -0.78 17.59 -0.83
C GLN A 475 -0.19 16.46 0.03
N HIS A 476 -1.04 15.72 0.73
CA HIS A 476 -0.63 14.65 1.63
C HIS A 476 -1.39 13.34 1.35
N GLY A 477 -0.67 12.35 0.81
CA GLY A 477 -1.13 10.96 0.63
C GLY A 477 -0.40 9.97 1.55
N GLY A 478 0.05 10.43 2.72
CA GLY A 478 1.09 9.79 3.52
C GLY A 478 2.51 10.23 3.12
N VAL A 479 3.50 9.77 3.87
CA VAL A 479 4.93 10.09 3.67
C VAL A 479 5.70 8.82 3.32
N ALA A 480 6.62 8.94 2.35
CA ALA A 480 7.67 7.97 2.09
C ALA A 480 9.01 8.55 2.58
N LEU A 481 9.84 7.69 3.18
CA LEU A 481 11.19 8.08 3.58
C LEU A 481 12.13 8.03 2.38
N ALA A 482 13.12 8.91 2.39
CA ALA A 482 13.86 9.27 1.19
C ALA A 482 15.36 9.53 1.43
N GLY A 483 15.99 8.70 2.26
CA GLY A 483 17.42 8.73 2.55
C GLY A 483 17.91 10.14 2.89
N GLY A 484 18.87 10.66 2.11
CA GLY A 484 19.43 12.00 2.29
C GLY A 484 18.44 13.17 2.17
N SER A 485 17.27 12.97 1.56
CA SER A 485 16.19 13.98 1.54
C SER A 485 15.17 13.82 2.68
N ILE A 486 15.43 12.88 3.59
CA ILE A 486 14.62 12.51 4.75
C ILE A 486 13.28 11.90 4.37
N ALA A 487 12.38 12.71 3.80
CA ALA A 487 10.99 12.34 3.61
C ALA A 487 10.33 13.16 2.50
N GLY A 488 9.27 12.62 1.89
CA GLY A 488 8.39 13.38 1.02
C GLY A 488 6.99 12.81 0.91
N HIS A 489 6.05 13.66 0.49
CA HIS A 489 4.65 13.28 0.38
C HIS A 489 4.39 12.37 -0.81
N ARG A 490 3.71 11.27 -0.54
CA ARG A 490 3.27 10.31 -1.55
C ARG A 490 2.14 10.91 -2.36
N HIS A 491 2.15 10.60 -3.66
CA HIS A 491 1.15 11.06 -4.64
C HIS A 491 0.97 12.60 -4.69
N HIS A 492 1.98 13.37 -4.29
CA HIS A 492 1.94 14.83 -4.37
C HIS A 492 1.52 15.31 -5.78
N ARG A 493 0.56 16.24 -5.81
CA ARG A 493 -0.05 16.85 -7.00
C ARG A 493 -0.87 15.92 -7.91
N ILE A 494 -1.23 14.72 -7.46
CA ILE A 494 -2.29 13.98 -8.19
C ILE A 494 -3.63 14.68 -7.98
N GLU A 495 -4.54 14.52 -8.93
CA GLU A 495 -5.88 15.11 -8.83
C GLU A 495 -6.79 14.28 -7.92
N LYS A 496 -7.74 14.96 -7.26
CA LYS A 496 -8.75 14.32 -6.41
C LYS A 496 -9.52 13.24 -7.17
N GLY A 497 -9.60 12.06 -6.54
CA GLY A 497 -10.22 10.86 -7.12
C GLY A 497 -9.32 10.01 -8.02
N ALA A 498 -8.09 10.43 -8.34
CA ALA A 498 -7.14 9.58 -9.05
C ALA A 498 -6.70 8.41 -8.15
N ALA A 499 -6.71 7.18 -8.67
CA ALA A 499 -6.38 5.98 -7.89
C ALA A 499 -4.91 5.90 -7.43
N GLY A 500 -4.03 6.68 -8.07
CA GLY A 500 -2.59 6.64 -7.81
C GLY A 500 -1.95 5.31 -8.23
N TYR A 501 -0.78 5.03 -7.67
CA TYR A 501 -0.07 3.76 -7.85
C TYR A 501 -0.87 2.60 -7.24
N PHE A 502 -1.41 1.70 -8.07
CA PHE A 502 -2.19 0.52 -7.66
C PHE A 502 -3.21 0.78 -6.53
N GLY A 503 -4.02 1.84 -6.67
CA GLY A 503 -5.07 2.18 -5.70
C GLY A 503 -4.57 2.85 -4.42
N ARG A 504 -3.26 2.97 -4.21
CA ARG A 504 -2.65 3.50 -2.98
C ARG A 504 -2.92 4.99 -2.73
N ALA A 505 -3.61 5.74 -3.60
CA ALA A 505 -4.07 7.09 -3.25
C ALA A 505 -5.48 7.12 -2.64
N VAL A 506 -6.24 6.03 -2.78
CA VAL A 506 -7.67 5.94 -2.44
C VAL A 506 -8.00 4.77 -1.52
N LEU A 507 -6.99 3.99 -1.12
CA LEU A 507 -7.08 2.93 -0.12
C LEU A 507 -6.35 3.33 1.16
N ALA A 508 -6.97 3.04 2.31
CA ALA A 508 -6.30 3.13 3.59
C ALA A 508 -5.11 2.15 3.60
N GLN A 509 -3.99 2.58 4.18
CA GLN A 509 -2.76 1.78 4.18
C GLN A 509 -1.83 2.22 5.29
N GLN A 510 -0.94 1.30 5.68
CA GLN A 510 0.20 1.62 6.50
C GLN A 510 1.21 2.46 5.72
N VAL A 511 1.79 3.44 6.40
CA VAL A 511 2.81 4.34 5.86
C VAL A 511 3.89 4.58 6.91
N ALA A 512 5.08 5.00 6.48
CA ALA A 512 6.14 5.33 7.42
C ALA A 512 5.74 6.48 8.34
N ALA A 513 5.16 7.53 7.76
CA ALA A 513 4.68 8.69 8.50
C ALA A 513 3.45 9.35 7.87
N VAL A 514 2.74 10.14 8.70
CA VAL A 514 1.66 11.05 8.32
C VAL A 514 1.95 12.44 8.85
N SER A 515 1.31 13.47 8.28
CA SER A 515 1.62 14.85 8.67
C SER A 515 0.86 15.28 9.92
N ALA A 516 1.53 16.02 10.81
CA ALA A 516 0.89 16.66 11.96
C ALA A 516 -0.03 17.84 11.57
N ALA A 517 -0.12 18.20 10.29
CA ALA A 517 -1.14 19.13 9.81
C ALA A 517 -2.57 18.63 10.08
N CYS A 518 -2.79 17.31 10.04
CA CYS A 518 -3.95 16.66 10.64
C CYS A 518 -3.64 15.18 10.91
N LEU A 519 -3.42 14.82 12.17
CA LEU A 519 -3.33 13.42 12.61
C LEU A 519 -4.10 13.19 13.90
N VAL A 520 -4.58 11.96 14.09
CA VAL A 520 -5.20 11.48 15.33
C VAL A 520 -4.37 10.35 15.92
N VAL A 521 -4.19 10.35 17.24
CA VAL A 521 -3.45 9.33 18.00
C VAL A 521 -4.03 9.17 19.39
N ARG A 522 -3.90 7.99 20.01
CA ARG A 522 -4.26 7.81 21.42
C ARG A 522 -3.30 8.62 22.31
N LYS A 523 -3.84 9.32 23.30
CA LYS A 523 -3.05 10.11 24.25
C LYS A 523 -1.99 9.26 24.95
N ALA A 524 -2.38 8.08 25.45
CA ALA A 524 -1.46 7.15 26.11
C ALA A 524 -0.28 6.74 25.20
N VAL A 525 -0.53 6.54 23.90
CA VAL A 525 0.50 6.15 22.92
C VAL A 525 1.42 7.33 22.59
N TYR A 526 0.86 8.55 22.50
CA TYR A 526 1.65 9.77 22.35
C TYR A 526 2.61 9.97 23.53
N GLU A 527 2.13 9.77 24.76
CA GLU A 527 2.90 9.89 25.99
C GLU A 527 3.94 8.77 26.13
N GLU A 528 3.60 7.54 25.75
CA GLU A 528 4.51 6.38 25.77
C GLU A 528 5.80 6.62 24.99
N VAL A 529 5.70 7.24 23.81
CA VAL A 529 6.86 7.54 22.96
C VAL A 529 7.49 8.91 23.22
N GLY A 530 7.05 9.62 24.27
CA GLY A 530 7.58 10.92 24.68
C GLY A 530 7.16 12.10 23.81
N GLY A 531 6.06 11.99 23.05
CA GLY A 531 5.51 13.08 22.23
C GLY A 531 6.42 13.56 21.09
N LEU A 532 6.30 14.82 20.69
CA LEU A 532 7.15 15.42 19.65
C LEU A 532 8.53 15.83 20.20
N ASP A 533 9.61 15.68 19.43
CA ASP A 533 10.97 16.07 19.85
C ASP A 533 11.15 17.60 19.80
N ALA A 534 10.87 18.27 20.91
CA ALA A 534 10.95 19.72 21.04
C ALA A 534 12.38 20.28 21.09
N ASP A 535 13.37 19.46 21.42
CA ASP A 535 14.75 19.89 21.59
C ASP A 535 15.49 19.95 20.25
N ASN A 536 15.25 18.94 19.41
CA ASN A 536 15.97 18.76 18.15
C ASN A 536 15.13 19.10 16.91
N LEU A 537 13.79 18.94 16.96
CA LEU A 537 12.89 19.10 15.82
C LEU A 537 11.79 20.12 16.11
N LYS A 538 12.12 21.40 16.02
CA LYS A 538 11.23 22.50 16.40
C LYS A 538 10.17 22.80 15.35
N VAL A 539 10.49 22.62 14.07
CA VAL A 539 9.62 23.05 12.96
C VAL A 539 9.47 22.00 11.87
N ALA A 540 10.57 21.43 11.36
CA ALA A 540 10.52 20.41 10.32
C ALA A 540 10.72 19.00 10.88
N TYR A 541 10.17 18.01 10.16
CA TYR A 541 10.33 16.57 10.42
C TYR A 541 9.86 16.05 11.79
N ASN A 542 9.26 16.89 12.64
CA ASN A 542 8.76 16.47 13.95
C ASN A 542 7.67 15.39 13.83
N ASP A 543 6.83 15.47 12.80
CA ASP A 543 5.79 14.49 12.49
C ASP A 543 6.38 13.19 11.98
N VAL A 544 7.43 13.25 11.16
CA VAL A 544 8.18 12.08 10.70
C VAL A 544 8.86 11.37 11.86
N ASP A 545 9.63 12.08 12.70
CA ASP A 545 10.26 11.51 13.90
C ASP A 545 9.24 10.88 14.84
N PHE A 546 8.12 11.56 15.08
CA PHE A 546 7.06 11.03 15.92
C PHE A 546 6.48 9.72 15.38
N CYS A 547 6.18 9.68 14.08
CA CYS A 547 5.71 8.46 13.43
C CYS A 547 6.76 7.32 13.49
N LEU A 548 8.05 7.63 13.37
CA LEU A 548 9.12 6.63 13.49
C LEU A 548 9.24 6.09 14.93
N LYS A 549 9.12 6.95 15.95
CA LYS A 549 9.08 6.49 17.36
C LYS A 549 7.89 5.58 17.62
N LEU A 550 6.72 5.89 17.06
CA LEU A 550 5.54 5.03 17.13
C LEU A 550 5.78 3.67 16.46
N HIS A 551 6.43 3.68 15.30
CA HIS A 551 6.78 2.45 14.59
C HIS A 551 7.74 1.56 15.39
N ASP A 552 8.80 2.15 15.96
CA ASP A 552 9.76 1.45 16.83
C ASP A 552 9.11 0.86 18.08
N ALA A 553 8.06 1.51 18.61
CA ALA A 553 7.25 1.00 19.72
C ALA A 553 6.25 -0.11 19.31
N GLY A 554 6.20 -0.47 18.02
CA GLY A 554 5.35 -1.55 17.50
C GLY A 554 3.97 -1.09 17.00
N TYR A 555 3.72 0.22 16.92
CA TYR A 555 2.47 0.76 16.40
C TYR A 555 2.52 0.98 14.87
N ARG A 556 1.34 1.02 14.24
CA ARG A 556 1.18 1.22 12.80
C ARG A 556 0.65 2.60 12.48
N ASN A 557 1.42 3.40 11.75
CA ASN A 557 0.93 4.68 11.24
C ASN A 557 0.08 4.44 9.99
N VAL A 558 -1.08 5.09 9.91
CA VAL A 558 -2.09 4.81 8.88
C VAL A 558 -2.45 6.07 8.14
N PHE A 559 -2.36 6.03 6.82
CA PHE A 559 -2.96 7.03 5.95
C PHE A 559 -4.41 6.62 5.62
N VAL A 560 -5.37 7.51 5.87
CA VAL A 560 -6.80 7.26 5.64
C VAL A 560 -7.34 8.24 4.59
N PRO A 561 -7.51 7.81 3.32
CA PRO A 561 -7.94 8.68 2.23
C PRO A 561 -9.44 9.03 2.25
N PHE A 562 -10.16 8.54 3.26
CA PHE A 562 -11.60 8.76 3.40
C PHE A 562 -11.92 10.02 4.21
N ALA A 563 -10.96 10.54 4.98
CA ALA A 563 -11.07 11.80 5.69
C ALA A 563 -10.36 12.88 4.85
N ASN A 564 -11.13 13.72 4.14
CA ASN A 564 -10.56 14.76 3.28
C ASN A 564 -10.66 16.13 3.93
N LEU A 565 -9.57 16.88 3.88
CA LEU A 565 -9.46 18.24 4.40
C LEU A 565 -8.71 19.11 3.38
N TYR A 566 -9.00 20.41 3.33
CA TYR A 566 -8.13 21.35 2.62
C TYR A 566 -7.08 21.92 3.57
N HIS A 567 -5.85 22.05 3.08
CA HIS A 567 -4.75 22.68 3.80
C HIS A 567 -4.22 23.85 2.97
N HIS A 568 -4.39 25.08 3.48
CA HIS A 568 -4.05 26.33 2.79
C HIS A 568 -2.57 26.71 2.91
N GLU A 569 -1.70 25.69 2.90
CA GLU A 569 -0.25 25.76 3.17
C GLU A 569 0.47 26.97 2.54
N SER A 570 1.52 27.45 3.22
CA SER A 570 2.33 28.63 2.88
C SER A 570 1.68 30.00 3.15
N ALA A 571 0.46 30.04 3.70
CA ALA A 571 -0.16 31.31 4.11
C ALA A 571 0.51 31.95 5.35
N THR A 572 1.20 31.16 6.18
CA THR A 572 1.88 31.62 7.41
C THR A 572 3.40 31.40 7.40
N ARG A 573 3.89 30.31 6.78
CA ARG A 573 5.25 29.79 7.02
C ARG A 573 6.35 30.45 6.18
N GLY A 574 6.07 30.95 4.97
CA GLY A 574 7.10 31.48 4.05
C GLY A 574 8.09 30.41 3.54
N ASN A 575 9.13 30.80 2.77
CA ASN A 575 10.08 29.86 2.15
C ASN A 575 11.33 29.63 3.05
N ASP A 576 11.72 28.36 3.25
CA ASP A 576 12.90 27.96 4.03
C ASP A 576 14.23 28.02 3.21
N ALA A 577 14.22 28.68 2.04
CA ALA A 577 15.36 28.69 1.12
C ALA A 577 16.60 29.50 1.59
N HIS A 578 16.47 30.42 2.55
CA HIS A 578 17.57 31.33 2.94
C HIS A 578 17.60 31.67 4.44
N GLY A 579 18.79 32.06 4.92
CA GLY A 579 19.00 32.60 6.27
C GLY A 579 18.90 31.59 7.41
N GLU A 580 18.47 32.05 8.58
CA GLU A 580 18.37 31.23 9.80
C GLU A 580 17.38 30.04 9.66
N ARG A 581 16.37 30.18 8.80
CA ARG A 581 15.41 29.10 8.51
C ARG A 581 16.06 27.94 7.76
N ALA A 582 16.92 28.24 6.78
CA ALA A 582 17.70 27.22 6.08
C ALA A 582 18.67 26.51 7.02
N LYS A 583 19.39 27.26 7.88
CA LYS A 583 20.30 26.68 8.89
C LYS A 583 19.56 25.74 9.86
N ARG A 584 18.39 26.15 10.35
CA ARG A 584 17.53 25.30 11.20
C ARG A 584 17.13 24.03 10.47
N LEU A 585 16.63 24.15 9.23
CA LEU A 585 16.21 23.00 8.43
C LEU A 585 17.36 22.01 8.21
N THR A 586 18.58 22.50 7.95
CA THR A 586 19.78 21.65 7.85
C THR A 586 20.06 20.94 9.18
N LYS A 587 20.04 21.64 10.31
CA LYS A 587 20.26 21.02 11.64
C LYS A 587 19.21 19.94 11.95
N GLU A 588 17.94 20.21 11.66
CA GLU A 588 16.84 19.26 11.87
C GLU A 588 16.97 18.04 10.95
N ALA A 589 17.41 18.23 9.70
CA ALA A 589 17.70 17.14 8.77
C ALA A 589 18.92 16.29 9.23
N ASP A 590 19.99 16.93 9.69
CA ASP A 590 21.17 16.24 10.21
C ASP A 590 20.82 15.39 11.44
N TRP A 591 19.95 15.89 12.31
CA TRP A 591 19.41 15.11 13.44
C TRP A 591 18.68 13.86 12.95
N MET A 592 17.75 14.00 12.00
CA MET A 592 17.05 12.87 11.41
C MET A 592 18.01 11.84 10.79
N LEU A 593 19.03 12.29 10.05
CA LEU A 593 20.06 11.39 9.48
C LEU A 593 20.94 10.73 10.53
N SER A 594 21.15 11.37 11.68
CA SER A 594 21.94 10.80 12.77
C SER A 594 21.15 9.73 13.54
N ARG A 595 19.84 9.96 13.74
CA ARG A 595 18.97 9.11 14.55
C ARG A 595 18.35 7.96 13.76
N TRP A 596 17.90 8.24 12.54
CA TRP A 596 17.02 7.36 11.76
C TRP A 596 17.64 6.85 10.45
N ARG A 597 18.96 6.93 10.28
CA ARG A 597 19.64 6.62 9.01
C ARG A 597 19.14 5.33 8.34
N THR A 598 19.13 4.22 9.09
CA THR A 598 18.81 2.90 8.56
C THR A 598 17.40 2.81 7.98
N VAL A 599 16.40 3.36 8.68
CA VAL A 599 15.01 3.35 8.21
C VAL A 599 14.77 4.40 7.12
N LEU A 600 15.48 5.53 7.16
CA LEU A 600 15.41 6.54 6.08
C LEU A 600 15.91 5.98 4.74
N GLU A 601 16.91 5.09 4.77
CA GLU A 601 17.45 4.42 3.58
C GLU A 601 16.57 3.26 3.11
N ASN A 602 15.84 2.62 4.03
CA ASN A 602 15.03 1.42 3.78
C ASN A 602 13.62 1.57 4.37
N ASP A 603 12.78 2.38 3.72
CA ASP A 603 11.36 2.49 4.08
C ASP A 603 10.63 1.17 3.77
N PRO A 604 10.13 0.44 4.76
CA PRO A 604 9.46 -0.86 4.54
C PRO A 604 8.16 -0.73 3.74
N PHE A 605 7.52 0.45 3.72
CA PHE A 605 6.27 0.67 3.00
C PHE A 605 6.48 1.20 1.57
N HIS A 606 7.75 1.36 1.16
CA HIS A 606 8.16 1.85 -0.14
C HIS A 606 9.17 0.92 -0.83
N ASN A 607 8.69 0.16 -1.80
CA ASN A 607 9.46 -0.89 -2.48
C ASN A 607 10.84 -0.41 -2.98
N PRO A 608 11.92 -1.22 -2.80
CA PRO A 608 13.27 -0.86 -3.21
C PRO A 608 13.45 -0.65 -4.73
N ASN A 609 12.59 -1.24 -5.56
CA ASN A 609 12.55 -1.06 -7.02
C ASN A 609 11.89 0.27 -7.44
N LEU A 610 11.33 1.03 -6.50
CA LEU A 610 10.73 2.34 -6.73
C LEU A 610 11.63 3.47 -6.25
N CYS A 611 11.67 4.56 -7.01
CA CYS A 611 12.51 5.72 -6.72
C CYS A 611 12.11 6.40 -5.40
N VAL A 612 13.07 6.98 -4.69
CA VAL A 612 12.83 7.82 -3.49
C VAL A 612 13.29 9.26 -3.69
N ALA A 613 13.95 9.56 -4.81
CA ALA A 613 14.53 10.86 -5.06
C ALA A 613 13.56 11.80 -5.80
N ASN A 614 13.75 13.11 -5.58
CA ASN A 614 13.11 14.19 -6.36
C ASN A 614 11.57 14.11 -6.43
N GLY A 615 10.92 13.54 -5.41
CA GLY A 615 9.45 13.40 -5.35
C GLY A 615 8.87 12.40 -6.35
N ARG A 616 9.68 11.58 -7.01
CA ARG A 616 9.24 10.58 -8.00
C ARG A 616 8.95 9.22 -7.36
N PHE A 617 8.27 9.22 -6.21
CA PHE A 617 8.14 8.02 -5.37
C PHE A 617 7.67 6.76 -6.13
N PHE A 618 6.69 6.86 -7.02
CA PHE A 618 6.23 5.69 -7.82
C PHE A 618 6.71 5.74 -9.27
N SER A 619 7.98 6.04 -9.51
CA SER A 619 8.69 5.69 -10.75
C SER A 619 9.69 4.57 -10.46
N LEU A 620 10.18 3.91 -11.50
CA LEU A 620 11.25 2.92 -11.36
C LEU A 620 12.51 3.56 -10.77
N ALA A 621 13.24 2.79 -9.96
CA ALA A 621 14.56 3.15 -9.47
C ALA A 621 15.64 2.65 -10.44
N PHE A 622 16.64 3.50 -10.69
CA PHE A 622 17.81 3.21 -11.54
C PHE A 622 19.09 3.67 -10.80
N PRO A 623 19.82 2.78 -10.11
CA PRO A 623 19.48 1.37 -9.86
C PRO A 623 18.42 1.19 -8.75
N PRO A 624 17.79 0.00 -8.65
CA PRO A 624 17.06 -0.44 -7.45
C PRO A 624 17.91 -0.38 -6.18
N ARG A 625 17.24 -0.27 -5.03
CA ARG A 625 17.88 -0.34 -3.69
C ARG A 625 18.05 -1.76 -3.17
N VAL A 626 17.61 -2.76 -3.93
CA VAL A 626 17.84 -4.18 -3.67
C VAL A 626 18.78 -4.71 -4.75
N GLY A 627 19.71 -5.60 -4.37
CA GLY A 627 20.62 -6.23 -5.31
C GLY A 627 19.89 -7.18 -6.26
N GLN A 628 20.53 -7.55 -7.37
CA GLN A 628 19.93 -8.48 -8.32
C GLN A 628 19.92 -9.90 -7.72
N PHE A 629 18.75 -10.26 -7.17
CA PHE A 629 18.48 -11.53 -6.49
C PHE A 629 19.33 -11.77 -5.23
N ASP A 630 19.63 -10.70 -4.49
CA ASP A 630 20.42 -10.69 -3.23
C ASP A 630 19.58 -10.79 -1.95
#